data_AF-F9UD68-F1
#
_entry.id   AF-F9UD68-F1
#
_cell.length_a   1.000
_cell.length_b   1.000
_cell.length_c   1.000
_cell.angle_alpha   90.00
_cell.angle_beta   90.00
_cell.angle_gamma   90.00
#
_symmetry.space_group_name_H-M   'P 1'
#
loop_
_entity.id
_entity.type
_entity.pdbx_description
1 polymer ?
#
loop_
_entity_poly.entity_id
_entity_poly.type
_entity_poly.pdbx_seq_one_letter_code
_entity_poly.pdbx_strand_id
1 'polypeptide(L)'
;MNESYLFMATLTGFGLLAVSWIWFAVVAWRRSRPWGVAVALFPPAGLLFAVGRFHAARGPLVLGLAGLLLAAGPPVVNRLLPVDLGPRDVLVDGERHITLTGWDRHDYRVLEGATDVVVLQMANPDVTDETLALLAGMDRLRELDLNDSGVTDAGLARLAASTRLERLRLANTGITDAAFRAFLMPHPRLLELDLRGTSVSAETLSEWRKAKPGRRGLR
;
A
#
# COMPACT_ATOMS: atom_id res chain seq x y z
N MET A 1 9.63 0.80 -10.51
CA MET A 1 9.56 2.20 -11.00
C MET A 1 9.35 3.08 -9.76
N ASN A 2 10.31 3.91 -9.36
CA ASN A 2 10.25 4.58 -8.04
C ASN A 2 9.07 5.55 -7.99
N GLU A 3 8.29 5.52 -6.92
CA GLU A 3 7.12 6.41 -6.71
C GLU A 3 7.49 7.89 -6.85
N SER A 4 8.72 8.26 -6.49
CA SER A 4 9.25 9.61 -6.64
C SER A 4 9.28 10.08 -8.10
N TYR A 5 9.60 9.20 -9.07
CA TYR A 5 9.60 9.58 -10.49
C TYR A 5 8.19 9.79 -11.03
N LEU A 6 7.23 8.97 -10.59
CA LEU A 6 5.82 9.11 -10.99
C LEU A 6 5.23 10.41 -10.43
N PHE A 7 5.56 10.72 -9.18
CA PHE A 7 5.16 11.98 -8.56
C PHE A 7 5.73 13.19 -9.31
N MET A 8 7.03 13.18 -9.61
CA MET A 8 7.68 14.28 -10.35
C MET A 8 7.14 14.44 -11.77
N ALA A 9 6.86 13.34 -12.48
CA ALA A 9 6.24 13.38 -13.81
C ALA A 9 4.84 14.00 -13.77
N THR A 10 4.03 13.61 -12.77
CA THR A 10 2.67 14.14 -12.59
C THR A 10 2.71 15.63 -12.28
N LEU A 11 3.58 16.06 -11.37
CA LEU A 11 3.76 17.47 -11.01
C LEU A 11 4.23 18.31 -12.21
N THR A 12 5.16 17.77 -13.01
CA THR A 12 5.62 18.41 -14.25
C THR A 12 4.49 18.56 -15.26
N GLY A 13 3.63 17.53 -15.39
CA GLY A 13 2.45 17.59 -16.25
C GLY A 13 1.47 18.71 -15.85
N PHE A 14 1.17 18.85 -14.55
CA PHE A 14 0.34 19.94 -14.05
C PHE A 14 0.98 21.32 -14.29
N GLY A 15 2.29 21.44 -14.12
CA GLY A 15 3.02 22.66 -14.45
C GLY A 15 2.86 23.06 -15.92
N LEU A 16 2.99 22.10 -16.85
CA LEU A 16 2.80 22.34 -18.28
C LEU A 16 1.35 22.73 -18.63
N LEU A 17 0.36 22.13 -17.95
CA LEU A 17 -1.05 22.51 -18.10
C LEU A 17 -1.30 23.96 -17.66
N ALA A 18 -0.70 24.39 -16.54
CA ALA A 18 -0.80 25.77 -16.07
C ALA A 18 -0.17 26.76 -17.06
N VAL A 19 1.02 26.45 -17.58
CA VAL A 19 1.68 27.28 -18.61
C VAL A 19 0.86 27.33 -19.90
N SER A 20 0.33 26.19 -20.34
CA SER A 20 -0.58 26.10 -21.49
C SER A 20 -1.80 27.00 -21.31
N TRP A 21 -2.43 26.98 -20.14
CA TRP A 21 -3.60 27.81 -19.82
C TRP A 21 -3.30 29.31 -19.81
N ILE A 22 -2.20 29.72 -19.15
CA ILE A 22 -1.77 31.13 -19.15
C ILE A 22 -1.49 31.59 -20.58
N TRP A 23 -0.84 30.77 -21.39
CA TRP A 23 -0.59 31.07 -22.79
C TRP A 23 -1.88 31.20 -23.60
N PHE A 24 -2.86 30.31 -23.38
CA PHE A 24 -4.21 30.41 -23.93
C PHE A 24 -4.87 31.75 -23.59
N ALA A 25 -4.83 32.17 -22.32
CA ALA A 25 -5.41 33.43 -21.87
C ALA A 25 -4.73 34.63 -22.55
N VAL A 26 -3.40 34.63 -22.67
CA VAL A 26 -2.64 35.70 -23.35
C VAL A 26 -2.99 35.78 -24.84
N VAL A 27 -3.05 34.64 -25.54
CA VAL A 27 -3.41 34.60 -26.97
C VAL A 27 -4.85 35.06 -27.18
N ALA A 28 -5.77 34.62 -26.32
CA ALA A 28 -7.17 35.03 -26.36
C ALA A 28 -7.31 36.54 -26.15
N TRP A 29 -6.63 37.12 -25.16
CA TRP A 29 -6.68 38.55 -24.86
C TRP A 29 -6.16 39.42 -26.00
N ARG A 30 -5.07 39.00 -26.66
CA ARG A 30 -4.50 39.69 -27.83
C ARG A 30 -5.44 39.71 -29.03
N ARG A 31 -6.41 38.78 -29.10
CA ARG A 31 -7.33 38.62 -30.22
C ARG A 31 -8.72 39.19 -29.94
N SER A 32 -9.22 39.05 -28.71
CA SER A 32 -10.56 39.45 -28.32
C SER A 32 -10.70 39.51 -26.80
N ARG A 33 -11.11 40.67 -26.29
CA ARG A 33 -11.38 40.90 -24.86
C ARG A 33 -12.36 39.90 -24.23
N PRO A 34 -13.55 39.61 -24.81
CA PRO A 34 -14.48 38.64 -24.21
C PRO A 34 -13.90 37.22 -24.15
N TRP A 35 -13.13 36.80 -25.16
CA TRP A 35 -12.45 35.51 -25.13
C TRP A 35 -11.32 35.47 -24.10
N GLY A 36 -10.56 36.55 -23.95
CA GLY A 36 -9.55 36.67 -22.92
C GLY A 36 -10.13 36.45 -21.51
N VAL A 37 -11.25 37.10 -21.20
CA VAL A 37 -11.97 36.93 -19.93
C VAL A 37 -12.52 35.51 -19.78
N ALA A 38 -13.17 34.97 -20.82
CA ALA A 38 -13.75 33.64 -20.78
C ALA A 38 -12.70 32.55 -20.51
N VAL A 39 -11.55 32.61 -21.19
CA VAL A 39 -10.45 31.64 -21.02
C VAL A 39 -9.75 31.81 -19.67
N ALA A 40 -9.61 33.05 -19.18
CA ALA A 40 -8.99 33.33 -17.88
C ALA A 40 -9.86 32.90 -16.69
N LEU A 41 -11.18 32.89 -16.82
CA LEU A 41 -12.08 32.45 -15.74
C LEU A 41 -12.45 30.97 -15.85
N PHE A 42 -12.45 30.43 -17.07
CA PHE A 42 -12.86 29.06 -17.34
C PHE A 42 -11.86 28.41 -18.30
N PRO A 43 -10.85 27.68 -17.79
CA PRO A 43 -9.82 27.04 -18.62
C PRO A 43 -10.36 26.21 -19.81
N PRO A 44 -11.47 25.45 -19.68
CA PRO A 44 -12.04 24.72 -20.82
C PRO A 44 -12.54 25.60 -21.97
N ALA A 45 -12.83 26.89 -21.74
CA ALA A 45 -13.15 27.83 -22.81
C ALA A 45 -11.99 28.02 -23.81
N GLY A 46 -10.75 27.72 -23.42
CA GLY A 46 -9.60 27.73 -24.31
C GLY A 46 -9.72 26.74 -25.46
N LEU A 47 -10.36 25.58 -25.23
CA LEU A 47 -10.63 24.58 -26.26
C LEU A 47 -11.67 25.09 -27.27
N LEU A 48 -12.73 25.73 -26.79
CA LEU A 48 -13.75 26.36 -27.65
C LEU A 48 -13.16 27.52 -28.48
N PHE A 49 -12.28 28.32 -27.87
CA PHE A 49 -11.53 29.36 -28.58
C PHE A 49 -10.68 28.76 -29.71
N ALA A 50 -10.06 27.60 -29.46
CA ALA A 50 -9.19 26.93 -30.42
C ALA A 50 -9.93 26.40 -31.66
N VAL A 51 -11.19 25.97 -31.53
CA VAL A 51 -12.01 25.47 -32.66
C VAL A 51 -12.10 26.51 -33.79
N GLY A 52 -12.30 27.79 -33.45
CA GLY A 52 -12.39 28.87 -34.44
C GLY A 52 -11.06 29.54 -34.80
N ARG A 53 -9.98 29.27 -34.07
CA ARG A 53 -8.69 29.99 -34.17
C ARG A 53 -7.48 29.05 -34.03
N PHE A 54 -7.56 27.89 -34.66
CA PHE A 54 -6.59 26.80 -34.50
C PHE A 54 -5.13 27.23 -34.69
N HIS A 55 -4.82 28.01 -35.74
CA HIS A 55 -3.44 28.46 -35.98
C HIS A 55 -2.87 29.34 -34.85
N ALA A 56 -3.70 30.12 -34.15
CA ALA A 56 -3.28 30.91 -33.01
C ALA A 56 -3.19 30.07 -31.72
N ALA A 57 -4.01 29.03 -31.62
CA ALA A 57 -4.11 28.15 -30.45
C ALA A 57 -3.20 26.91 -30.50
N ARG A 58 -2.55 26.61 -31.64
CA ARG A 58 -1.73 25.39 -31.82
C ARG A 58 -0.64 25.20 -30.76
N GLY A 59 0.05 26.28 -30.40
CA GLY A 59 1.14 26.26 -29.41
C GLY A 59 0.64 25.83 -28.02
N PRO A 60 -0.32 26.56 -27.42
CA PRO A 60 -0.85 26.18 -26.12
C PRO A 60 -1.60 24.83 -26.16
N LEU A 61 -2.24 24.45 -27.29
CA LEU A 61 -2.83 23.11 -27.45
C LEU A 61 -1.80 21.99 -27.33
N VAL A 62 -0.67 22.08 -28.06
CA VAL A 62 0.38 21.05 -28.00
C VAL A 62 0.98 20.96 -26.60
N LEU A 63 1.25 22.11 -25.97
CA LEU A 63 1.78 22.16 -24.61
C LEU A 63 0.79 21.58 -23.59
N GLY A 64 -0.50 21.86 -23.76
CA GLY A 64 -1.58 21.33 -22.92
C GLY A 64 -1.74 19.82 -23.08
N LEU A 65 -1.66 19.31 -24.31
CA LEU A 65 -1.69 17.87 -24.57
C LEU A 65 -0.49 17.14 -23.97
N ALA A 66 0.72 17.71 -24.11
CA ALA A 66 1.92 17.16 -23.47
C ALA A 66 1.80 17.16 -21.93
N GLY A 67 1.30 18.25 -21.36
CA GLY A 67 1.01 18.34 -19.92
C GLY A 67 -0.03 17.30 -19.46
N LEU A 68 -1.09 17.10 -20.24
CA LEU A 68 -2.12 16.09 -19.96
C LEU A 68 -1.56 14.68 -20.01
N LEU A 69 -0.76 14.35 -21.03
CA LEU A 69 -0.12 13.03 -21.15
C LEU A 69 0.83 12.75 -19.98
N LEU A 70 1.59 13.75 -19.52
CA LEU A 70 2.48 13.61 -18.37
C LEU A 70 1.73 13.53 -17.04
N ALA A 71 0.64 14.30 -16.87
CA ALA A 71 -0.15 14.33 -15.64
C ALA A 71 -1.04 13.09 -15.49
N ALA A 72 -1.70 12.66 -16.57
CA ALA A 72 -2.63 11.53 -16.56
C ALA A 72 -1.96 10.20 -16.91
N GLY A 73 -0.80 10.22 -17.58
CA GLY A 73 -0.09 9.01 -18.02
C GLY A 73 0.22 8.04 -16.88
N PRO A 74 0.95 8.44 -15.84
CA PRO A 74 1.29 7.57 -14.72
C PRO A 74 0.08 6.86 -14.06
N PRO A 75 -1.00 7.55 -13.64
CA PRO A 75 -2.15 6.87 -13.05
C PRO A 75 -2.94 6.02 -14.05
N VAL A 76 -3.00 6.42 -15.33
CA VAL A 76 -3.67 5.62 -16.37
C VAL A 76 -2.91 4.34 -16.67
N VAL A 77 -1.58 4.41 -16.82
CA VAL A 77 -0.73 3.22 -17.00
C VAL A 77 -0.84 2.30 -15.80
N ASN A 78 -0.81 2.84 -14.57
CA ASN A 78 -0.96 2.02 -13.37
C ASN A 78 -2.33 1.33 -13.28
N ARG A 79 -3.41 1.96 -13.79
CA ARG A 79 -4.74 1.34 -13.87
C ARG A 79 -4.86 0.30 -14.97
N LEU A 80 -4.19 0.50 -16.11
CA LEU A 80 -4.30 -0.40 -17.28
C LEU A 80 -3.34 -1.58 -17.20
N LEU A 81 -2.17 -1.39 -16.58
CA LEU A 81 -1.13 -2.38 -16.41
C LEU A 81 -0.71 -2.38 -14.92
N PRO A 82 -1.56 -2.90 -14.02
CA PRO A 82 -1.15 -3.08 -12.64
C PRO A 82 0.08 -3.98 -12.60
N VAL A 83 1.12 -3.54 -11.89
CA VAL A 83 2.32 -4.35 -11.70
C VAL A 83 1.99 -5.41 -10.66
N ASP A 84 1.54 -6.58 -11.13
CA ASP A 84 1.39 -7.78 -10.29
C ASP A 84 2.80 -8.28 -9.95
N LEU A 85 3.23 -8.07 -8.71
CA LEU A 85 4.51 -8.58 -8.21
C LEU A 85 4.47 -10.10 -7.95
N GLY A 86 3.27 -10.70 -8.01
CA GLY A 86 2.99 -12.10 -7.72
C GLY A 86 3.28 -12.49 -6.27
N PRO A 87 2.85 -13.70 -5.85
CA PRO A 87 3.37 -14.31 -4.64
C PRO A 87 4.87 -14.55 -4.85
N ARG A 88 5.71 -13.94 -4.01
CA ARG A 88 7.16 -14.23 -4.01
C ARG A 88 7.39 -15.45 -3.15
N ASP A 89 7.46 -16.61 -3.80
CA ASP A 89 7.80 -17.88 -3.19
C ASP A 89 9.27 -18.20 -3.47
N VAL A 90 10.11 -18.13 -2.44
CA VAL A 90 11.56 -18.28 -2.55
C VAL A 90 12.05 -19.26 -1.49
N LEU A 91 12.99 -20.12 -1.89
CA LEU A 91 13.75 -20.95 -0.95
C LEU A 91 14.99 -20.17 -0.50
N VAL A 92 15.08 -19.87 0.79
CA VAL A 92 16.25 -19.25 1.42
C VAL A 92 16.87 -20.27 2.34
N ASP A 93 18.10 -20.69 2.08
CA ASP A 93 18.80 -21.72 2.87
C ASP A 93 18.00 -23.04 3.02
N GLY A 94 17.17 -23.37 2.03
CA GLY A 94 16.30 -24.55 2.05
C GLY A 94 14.99 -24.40 2.83
N GLU A 95 14.73 -23.23 3.41
CA GLU A 95 13.49 -22.86 4.07
C GLU A 95 12.59 -22.09 3.10
N ARG A 96 11.29 -22.42 3.08
CA ARG A 96 10.33 -21.80 2.15
C ARG A 96 9.80 -20.49 2.72
N HIS A 97 10.01 -19.41 1.98
CA HIS A 97 9.62 -18.05 2.33
C HIS A 97 8.60 -17.55 1.32
N ILE A 98 7.43 -17.14 1.79
CA ILE A 98 6.37 -16.56 0.95
C ILE A 98 6.12 -15.12 1.36
N THR A 99 6.25 -14.20 0.40
CA THR A 99 5.82 -12.80 0.55
C THR A 99 4.60 -12.54 -0.33
N LEU A 100 3.50 -12.26 0.34
CA LEU A 100 2.20 -11.82 -0.20
C LEU A 100 1.89 -10.35 0.17
N THR A 101 2.80 -9.63 0.83
CA THR A 101 2.62 -8.20 1.10
C THR A 101 2.57 -7.40 -0.21
N GLY A 102 1.55 -6.57 -0.36
CA GLY A 102 1.24 -5.84 -1.60
C GLY A 102 0.62 -6.72 -2.69
N TRP A 103 0.17 -7.93 -2.35
CA TRP A 103 -0.52 -8.80 -3.30
C TRP A 103 -1.89 -8.21 -3.64
N ASP A 104 -2.19 -8.12 -4.94
CA ASP A 104 -3.39 -7.48 -5.48
C ASP A 104 -4.62 -8.39 -5.44
N ARG A 105 -4.40 -9.70 -5.27
CA ARG A 105 -5.47 -10.69 -5.14
C ARG A 105 -5.91 -10.85 -3.71
N HIS A 106 -7.23 -10.90 -3.53
CA HIS A 106 -7.86 -11.07 -2.22
C HIS A 106 -8.05 -12.56 -1.86
N ASP A 107 -7.68 -13.48 -2.77
CA ASP A 107 -7.82 -14.92 -2.57
C ASP A 107 -6.51 -15.55 -2.10
N TYR A 108 -6.34 -15.66 -0.78
CA TYR A 108 -5.13 -16.23 -0.16
C TYR A 108 -4.95 -17.75 -0.32
N ARG A 109 -5.67 -18.36 -1.28
CA ARG A 109 -5.72 -19.81 -1.53
C ARG A 109 -4.38 -20.41 -1.94
N VAL A 110 -3.42 -19.59 -2.37
CA VAL A 110 -2.02 -20.03 -2.59
C VAL A 110 -1.39 -20.62 -1.31
N LEU A 111 -1.94 -20.30 -0.15
CA LEU A 111 -1.53 -20.85 1.15
C LEU A 111 -2.17 -22.22 1.45
N GLU A 112 -3.21 -22.64 0.72
CA GLU A 112 -3.82 -23.96 0.90
C GLU A 112 -2.79 -25.07 0.64
N GLY A 113 -2.46 -25.83 1.68
CA GLY A 113 -1.47 -26.92 1.59
C GLY A 113 0.00 -26.47 1.69
N ALA A 114 0.27 -25.17 1.90
CA ALA A 114 1.61 -24.62 2.08
C ALA A 114 2.16 -24.89 3.50
N THR A 115 2.14 -26.14 3.96
CA THR A 115 2.50 -26.51 5.35
C THR A 115 3.99 -26.43 5.67
N ASP A 116 4.83 -26.30 4.63
CA ASP A 116 6.29 -26.26 4.73
C ASP A 116 6.85 -24.84 4.89
N VAL A 117 5.99 -23.82 4.88
CA VAL A 117 6.36 -22.41 4.98
C VAL A 117 6.99 -22.10 6.34
N VAL A 118 8.11 -21.38 6.31
CA VAL A 118 8.85 -20.95 7.50
C VAL A 118 8.70 -19.45 7.73
N VAL A 119 8.66 -18.66 6.66
CA VAL A 119 8.47 -17.22 6.71
C VAL A 119 7.28 -16.86 5.84
N LEU A 120 6.28 -16.20 6.42
CA LEU A 120 5.11 -15.72 5.73
C LEU A 120 4.92 -14.23 5.97
N GLN A 121 4.86 -13.46 4.90
CA GLN A 121 4.57 -12.02 4.96
C GLN A 121 3.28 -11.74 4.20
N MET A 122 2.28 -11.18 4.88
CA MET A 122 0.97 -10.89 4.33
C MET A 122 0.40 -9.65 5.02
N ALA A 123 1.21 -8.59 5.02
CA ALA A 123 0.87 -7.30 5.61
C ALA A 123 -0.04 -6.50 4.66
N ASN A 124 -1.31 -6.91 4.57
CA ASN A 124 -2.31 -6.31 3.69
C ASN A 124 -3.61 -6.02 4.47
N PRO A 125 -4.34 -4.95 4.12
CA PRO A 125 -5.57 -4.55 4.82
C PRO A 125 -6.74 -5.52 4.65
N ASP A 126 -6.74 -6.33 3.61
CA ASP A 126 -7.76 -7.33 3.31
C ASP A 126 -7.51 -8.68 4.00
N VAL A 127 -6.39 -8.84 4.71
CA VAL A 127 -6.14 -10.01 5.56
C VAL A 127 -6.98 -9.91 6.83
N THR A 128 -7.82 -10.93 7.06
CA THR A 128 -8.76 -11.01 8.19
C THR A 128 -8.57 -12.26 9.03
N ASP A 129 -9.34 -12.38 10.11
CA ASP A 129 -9.38 -13.56 10.97
C ASP A 129 -9.74 -14.86 10.22
N GLU A 130 -10.55 -14.76 9.16
CA GLU A 130 -10.87 -15.87 8.25
C GLU A 130 -9.65 -16.28 7.43
N THR A 131 -8.85 -15.31 6.97
CA THR A 131 -7.64 -15.58 6.20
C THR A 131 -6.64 -16.40 7.02
N LEU A 132 -6.56 -16.15 8.34
CA LEU A 132 -5.71 -16.92 9.24
C LEU A 132 -6.10 -18.40 9.37
N ALA A 133 -7.30 -18.81 8.96
CA ALA A 133 -7.67 -20.22 8.91
C ALA A 133 -6.80 -21.02 7.91
N LEU A 134 -6.27 -20.34 6.90
CA LEU A 134 -5.38 -20.96 5.90
C LEU A 134 -4.00 -21.31 6.47
N LEU A 135 -3.64 -20.77 7.65
CA LEU A 135 -2.37 -21.08 8.33
C LEU A 135 -2.40 -22.40 9.09
N ALA A 136 -3.55 -23.10 9.10
CA ALA A 136 -3.69 -24.38 9.77
C ALA A 136 -2.67 -25.41 9.24
N GLY A 137 -1.93 -26.04 10.16
CA GLY A 137 -0.92 -27.05 9.83
C GLY A 137 0.44 -26.49 9.37
N MET A 138 0.66 -25.17 9.42
CA MET A 138 1.98 -24.57 9.17
C MET A 138 2.91 -24.68 10.38
N ASP A 139 3.19 -25.91 10.82
CA ASP A 139 3.94 -26.20 12.06
C ASP A 139 5.42 -25.75 12.00
N ARG A 140 5.90 -25.36 10.82
CA ARG A 140 7.26 -24.88 10.57
C ARG A 140 7.38 -23.36 10.60
N LEU A 141 6.25 -22.63 10.69
CA LEU A 141 6.22 -21.17 10.65
C LEU A 141 7.00 -20.58 11.82
N ARG A 142 8.04 -19.79 11.51
CA ARG A 142 8.90 -19.08 12.47
C ARG A 142 8.70 -17.58 12.41
N GLU A 143 8.40 -17.03 11.24
CA GLU A 143 8.13 -15.61 11.06
C GLU A 143 6.78 -15.37 10.39
N LEU A 144 5.99 -14.49 10.98
CA LEU A 144 4.71 -14.06 10.43
C LEU A 144 4.58 -12.54 10.49
N ASP A 145 4.31 -11.93 9.34
CA ASP A 145 4.05 -10.50 9.22
C ASP A 145 2.58 -10.26 8.84
N LEU A 146 1.84 -9.63 9.75
CA LEU A 146 0.43 -9.28 9.65
C LEU A 146 0.22 -7.77 9.91
N ASN A 147 1.24 -6.96 9.69
CA ASN A 147 1.11 -5.51 9.83
C ASN A 147 -0.02 -4.96 8.94
N ASP A 148 -0.70 -3.93 9.43
CA ASP A 148 -1.74 -3.21 8.70
C ASP A 148 -2.87 -4.12 8.20
N SER A 149 -3.12 -5.23 8.89
CA SER A 149 -4.20 -6.19 8.57
C SER A 149 -5.45 -5.96 9.40
N GLY A 150 -6.58 -6.48 8.91
CA GLY A 150 -7.86 -6.52 9.61
C GLY A 150 -7.97 -7.61 10.68
N VAL A 151 -6.85 -8.17 11.15
CA VAL A 151 -6.82 -9.21 12.18
C VAL A 151 -7.24 -8.63 13.54
N THR A 152 -8.07 -9.39 14.25
CA THR A 152 -8.59 -9.05 15.57
C THR A 152 -8.23 -10.13 16.60
N ASP A 153 -8.67 -9.90 17.84
CA ASP A 153 -8.56 -10.85 18.95
C ASP A 153 -9.05 -12.28 18.59
N ALA A 154 -10.05 -12.40 17.70
CA ALA A 154 -10.57 -13.70 17.28
C ALA A 154 -9.58 -14.48 16.41
N GLY A 155 -8.82 -13.80 15.54
CA GLY A 155 -7.79 -14.40 14.70
C GLY A 155 -6.57 -14.85 15.49
N LEU A 156 -6.22 -14.12 16.56
CA LEU A 156 -5.03 -14.40 17.38
C LEU A 156 -5.05 -15.81 18.00
N ALA A 157 -6.24 -16.35 18.30
CA ALA A 157 -6.40 -17.70 18.81
C ALA A 157 -5.82 -18.77 17.87
N ARG A 158 -5.87 -18.54 16.56
CA ARG A 158 -5.31 -19.46 15.55
C ARG A 158 -3.78 -19.46 15.55
N LEU A 159 -3.18 -18.31 15.86
CA LEU A 159 -1.72 -18.18 15.93
C LEU A 159 -1.13 -18.92 17.14
N ALA A 160 -1.92 -19.15 18.19
CA ALA A 160 -1.47 -19.91 19.37
C ALA A 160 -1.05 -21.36 19.04
N ALA A 161 -1.60 -21.94 17.96
CA ALA A 161 -1.23 -23.29 17.50
C ALA A 161 0.14 -23.33 16.83
N SER A 162 0.65 -22.19 16.34
CA SER A 162 1.94 -22.07 15.64
C SER A 162 3.11 -22.07 16.63
N THR A 163 3.30 -23.16 17.38
CA THR A 163 4.24 -23.23 18.52
C THR A 163 5.71 -22.97 18.18
N ARG A 164 6.09 -22.96 16.90
CA ARG A 164 7.43 -22.62 16.41
C ARG A 164 7.62 -21.16 16.06
N LEU A 165 6.58 -20.33 16.18
CA LEU A 165 6.64 -18.91 15.84
C LEU A 165 7.60 -18.17 16.79
N GLU A 166 8.59 -17.52 16.19
CA GLU A 166 9.65 -16.78 16.87
C GLU A 166 9.47 -15.27 16.70
N ARG A 167 8.99 -14.84 15.53
CA ARG A 167 8.83 -13.42 15.18
C ARG A 167 7.43 -13.18 14.63
N LEU A 168 6.70 -12.25 15.24
CA LEU A 168 5.34 -11.90 14.85
C LEU A 168 5.18 -10.37 14.80
N ARG A 169 4.76 -9.85 13.65
CA ARG A 169 4.46 -8.43 13.47
C ARG A 169 2.95 -8.24 13.32
N LEU A 170 2.39 -7.38 14.16
CA LEU A 170 0.96 -7.10 14.31
C LEU A 170 0.72 -5.58 14.39
N ALA A 171 1.61 -4.76 13.84
CA ALA A 171 1.45 -3.33 13.89
C ALA A 171 0.14 -2.90 13.20
N ASN A 172 -0.55 -1.92 13.76
CA ASN A 172 -1.82 -1.37 13.27
C ASN A 172 -2.94 -2.42 13.10
N THR A 173 -3.00 -3.41 14.01
CA THR A 173 -4.08 -4.41 14.05
C THR A 173 -5.03 -4.19 15.23
N GLY A 174 -6.18 -4.87 15.22
CA GLY A 174 -7.22 -4.76 16.24
C GLY A 174 -6.96 -5.55 17.54
N ILE A 175 -5.70 -5.83 17.87
CA ILE A 175 -5.34 -6.68 19.01
C ILE A 175 -5.38 -5.91 20.34
N THR A 176 -5.97 -6.54 21.35
CA THR A 176 -6.10 -6.01 22.71
C THR A 176 -5.24 -6.77 23.73
N ASP A 177 -5.10 -6.18 24.92
CA ASP A 177 -4.46 -6.83 26.07
C ASP A 177 -5.06 -8.19 26.44
N ALA A 178 -6.38 -8.34 26.30
CA ALA A 178 -7.08 -9.55 26.70
C ALA A 178 -6.64 -10.75 25.85
N ALA A 179 -6.68 -10.61 24.53
CA ALA A 179 -6.26 -11.67 23.62
C ALA A 179 -4.74 -11.87 23.65
N PHE A 180 -3.95 -10.80 23.76
CA PHE A 180 -2.51 -10.91 23.92
C PHE A 180 -2.14 -11.79 25.12
N ARG A 181 -2.76 -11.53 26.27
CA ARG A 181 -2.53 -12.30 27.51
C ARG A 181 -3.00 -13.74 27.39
N ALA A 182 -4.11 -13.99 26.70
CA ALA A 182 -4.63 -15.33 26.50
C ALA A 182 -3.74 -16.18 25.57
N PHE A 183 -3.28 -15.61 24.45
CA PHE A 183 -2.70 -16.40 23.35
C PHE A 183 -1.19 -16.20 23.14
N LEU A 184 -0.67 -14.98 23.31
CA LEU A 184 0.74 -14.68 23.06
C LEU A 184 1.61 -14.70 24.31
N MET A 185 1.04 -14.40 25.49
CA MET A 185 1.76 -14.49 26.76
C MET A 185 2.33 -15.91 27.03
N PRO A 186 1.54 -16.99 26.90
CA PRO A 186 2.05 -18.34 27.13
C PRO A 186 2.91 -18.88 25.97
N HIS A 187 3.02 -18.17 24.84
CA HIS A 187 3.66 -18.71 23.64
C HIS A 187 5.09 -19.21 23.92
N PRO A 188 5.43 -20.46 23.55
CA PRO A 188 6.64 -21.12 24.02
C PRO A 188 7.91 -20.48 23.45
N ARG A 189 7.89 -20.07 22.18
CA ARG A 189 9.08 -19.67 21.41
C ARG A 189 9.07 -18.25 20.87
N LEU A 190 8.05 -17.45 21.21
CA LEU A 190 7.96 -16.09 20.67
C LEU A 190 9.02 -15.20 21.30
N LEU A 191 9.87 -14.61 20.47
CA LEU A 191 11.04 -13.80 20.84
C LEU A 191 10.91 -12.37 20.36
N GLU A 192 10.38 -12.13 19.15
CA GLU A 192 10.24 -10.77 18.61
C GLU A 192 8.80 -10.44 18.30
N LEU A 193 8.39 -9.24 18.74
CA LEU A 193 7.06 -8.71 18.54
C LEU A 193 7.09 -7.27 18.04
N ASP A 194 6.20 -6.96 17.11
CA ASP A 194 5.85 -5.58 16.77
C ASP A 194 4.35 -5.37 17.02
N LEU A 195 4.02 -4.51 17.98
CA LEU A 195 2.66 -4.21 18.42
C LEU A 195 2.32 -2.72 18.28
N ARG A 196 3.10 -1.97 17.49
CA ARG A 196 2.87 -0.54 17.28
C ARG A 196 1.47 -0.29 16.74
N GLY A 197 0.76 0.69 17.30
CA GLY A 197 -0.61 1.00 16.84
C GLY A 197 -1.68 -0.03 17.23
N THR A 198 -1.39 -0.98 18.13
CA THR A 198 -2.39 -1.88 18.72
C THR A 198 -2.94 -1.34 20.05
N SER A 199 -3.94 -2.00 20.61
CA SER A 199 -4.53 -1.68 21.93
C SER A 199 -3.96 -2.51 23.09
N VAL A 200 -2.87 -3.25 22.88
CA VAL A 200 -2.07 -3.85 23.97
C VAL A 200 -1.53 -2.71 24.84
N SER A 201 -1.26 -2.86 26.14
CA SER A 201 -0.69 -1.87 27.08
C SER A 201 0.83 -2.04 27.31
N ALA A 202 1.52 -0.97 27.70
CA ALA A 202 2.98 -0.99 27.79
C ALA A 202 3.41 -1.89 28.95
N GLU A 203 2.56 -1.94 29.97
CA GLU A 203 2.56 -2.82 31.11
C GLU A 203 2.52 -4.29 30.64
N THR A 204 1.54 -4.66 29.82
CA THR A 204 1.44 -6.03 29.27
C THR A 204 2.68 -6.43 28.47
N LEU A 205 3.19 -5.53 27.61
CA LEU A 205 4.40 -5.84 26.85
C LEU A 205 5.64 -5.95 27.75
N SER A 206 5.75 -5.11 28.77
CA SER A 206 6.85 -5.16 29.76
C SER A 206 6.83 -6.46 30.56
N GLU A 207 5.67 -6.91 31.01
CA GLU A 207 5.48 -8.21 31.65
C GLU A 207 5.91 -9.36 30.74
N TRP A 208 5.49 -9.33 29.48
CA TRP A 208 5.86 -10.34 28.49
C TRP A 208 7.38 -10.43 28.28
N ARG A 209 8.07 -9.28 28.20
CA ARG A 209 9.54 -9.19 28.07
C ARG A 209 10.26 -9.74 29.29
N LYS A 210 9.71 -9.55 30.50
CA LYS A 210 10.30 -10.07 31.75
C LYS A 210 10.10 -11.58 31.90
N ALA A 211 9.02 -12.13 31.34
CA ALA A 211 8.66 -13.53 31.53
C ALA A 211 9.66 -14.53 30.90
N LYS A 212 10.42 -14.14 29.86
CA LYS A 212 11.48 -14.98 29.28
C LYS A 212 12.65 -14.13 28.76
N PRO A 213 13.91 -14.55 28.97
CA PRO A 213 15.06 -13.85 28.41
C PRO A 213 15.05 -13.90 26.87
N GLY A 214 15.61 -12.87 26.25
CA GLY A 214 15.68 -12.76 24.78
C GLY A 214 14.43 -12.16 24.12
N ARG A 215 13.32 -12.00 24.85
CA ARG A 215 12.11 -11.35 24.32
C ARG A 215 12.30 -9.85 24.06
N ARG A 216 12.02 -9.44 22.82
CA ARG A 216 12.10 -8.08 22.30
C ARG A 216 10.76 -7.70 21.71
N GLY A 217 10.26 -6.52 22.05
CA GLY A 217 8.98 -6.05 21.54
C GLY A 217 8.97 -4.55 21.31
N LEU A 218 8.34 -4.13 20.21
CA LEU A 218 8.05 -2.75 19.87
C LEU A 218 6.57 -2.44 20.11
N ARG A 219 6.29 -1.20 20.49
CA ARG A 219 4.96 -0.69 20.79
C ARG A 219 4.91 0.79 20.48
#